data_AF-A0A1I3YV55-F1
#
_entry.id   AF-A0A1I3YV55-F1
#
_cell.length_a   1.000
_cell.length_b   1.000
_cell.length_c   1.000
_cell.angle_alpha   90.00
_cell.angle_beta   90.00
_cell.angle_gamma   90.00
#
_symmetry.space_group_name_H-M   'P 1'
#
loop_
_entity.id
_entity.type
_entity.pdbx_description
1 polymer ?
#
loop_
_entity_poly.entity_id
_entity_poly.type
_entity_poly.pdbx_seq_one_letter_code
_entity_poly.pdbx_strand_id
1 'polypeptide(L)'
;MSEATELPVPDTVDVRSGPEVSEELLAVLPLLGEWHGEGQAAGAEGDHRFGQWMRFSHDGRAFLAYESRTWRLTDDGKVVGPAVRESGFWRPRGQDDVELLVASPEGLVELYVGSARTTTSWELATDVLARTPDAPDVTRAVRLYGIVEGALMYAIDRAGADEQLRPTMSARLERLR
;
A
#
# COMPACT_ATOMS: atom_id res chain seq x y z
N MET A 1 11.96 10.17 -26.46
CA MET A 1 11.82 9.34 -25.25
C MET A 1 13.13 9.48 -24.51
N SER A 2 13.13 10.04 -23.29
CA SER A 2 14.34 9.98 -22.46
C SER A 2 14.56 8.52 -22.10
N GLU A 3 15.74 7.99 -22.34
CA GLU A 3 16.14 6.74 -21.72
C GLU A 3 16.05 6.91 -20.19
N ALA A 4 15.60 5.87 -19.49
CA ALA A 4 15.52 5.92 -18.04
C ALA A 4 16.94 6.14 -17.49
N THR A 5 17.09 7.05 -16.52
CA THR A 5 18.39 7.26 -15.87
C THR A 5 18.79 5.99 -15.13
N GLU A 6 19.91 5.39 -15.54
CA GLU A 6 20.49 4.24 -14.85
C GLU A 6 21.19 4.73 -13.56
N LEU A 7 20.76 4.19 -12.42
CA LEU A 7 21.38 4.45 -11.14
C LEU A 7 22.38 3.33 -10.80
N PRO A 8 23.50 3.64 -10.13
CA PRO A 8 24.47 2.63 -9.72
C PRO A 8 23.96 1.71 -8.60
N VAL A 9 22.79 2.02 -8.03
CA VAL A 9 22.09 1.23 -7.02
C VAL A 9 20.77 0.75 -7.61
N PRO A 10 20.61 -0.57 -7.84
CA PRO A 10 19.38 -1.12 -8.43
C PRO A 10 18.22 -1.09 -7.41
N ASP A 11 17.02 -0.84 -7.92
CA ASP A 11 15.76 -1.02 -7.20
C ASP A 11 14.86 -1.94 -8.04
N THR A 12 14.57 -3.13 -7.52
CA THR A 12 13.94 -4.22 -8.27
C THR A 12 12.69 -4.73 -7.56
N VAL A 13 11.77 -5.29 -8.34
CA VAL A 13 10.58 -5.99 -7.83
C VAL A 13 10.72 -7.51 -7.94
N ASP A 14 11.87 -7.99 -8.38
CA ASP A 14 12.11 -9.41 -8.69
C ASP A 14 13.18 -9.98 -7.76
N VAL A 15 12.90 -11.15 -7.19
CA VAL A 15 13.85 -11.90 -6.34
C VAL A 15 14.98 -12.56 -7.15
N ARG A 16 14.84 -12.66 -8.48
CA ARG A 16 15.79 -13.37 -9.36
C ARG A 16 16.79 -12.46 -10.05
N SER A 17 16.61 -11.15 -9.97
CA SER A 17 17.44 -10.17 -10.66
C SER A 17 17.66 -8.92 -9.80
N GLY A 18 18.88 -8.40 -9.80
CA GLY A 18 19.27 -7.27 -8.95
C GLY A 18 20.05 -7.70 -7.70
N PRO A 19 19.97 -6.93 -6.59
CA PRO A 19 20.69 -7.26 -5.36
C PRO A 19 20.06 -8.47 -4.67
N GLU A 20 20.83 -9.14 -3.82
CA GLU A 20 20.30 -10.22 -2.99
C GLU A 20 19.20 -9.71 -2.05
N VAL A 21 18.14 -10.48 -1.88
CA VAL A 21 17.04 -10.15 -0.97
C VAL A 21 17.52 -10.36 0.47
N SER A 22 17.45 -9.33 1.31
CA SER A 22 17.75 -9.44 2.73
C SER A 22 16.85 -10.48 3.41
N GLU A 23 17.42 -11.35 4.24
CA GLU A 23 16.67 -12.33 5.05
C GLU A 23 15.68 -11.66 6.02
N GLU A 24 15.92 -10.40 6.40
CA GLU A 24 15.00 -9.64 7.25
C GLU A 24 13.66 -9.37 6.54
N LEU A 25 13.60 -9.48 5.20
CA LEU A 25 12.38 -9.28 4.42
C LEU A 25 11.43 -10.46 4.40
N LEU A 26 11.78 -11.62 4.98
CA LEU A 26 10.96 -12.84 4.87
C LEU A 26 9.49 -12.64 5.25
N ALA A 27 9.20 -11.85 6.29
CA ALA A 27 7.84 -11.58 6.75
C ALA A 27 7.00 -10.75 5.76
N VAL A 28 7.62 -10.00 4.85
CA VAL A 28 6.93 -9.14 3.85
C VAL A 28 7.26 -9.53 2.41
N LEU A 29 8.14 -10.52 2.21
CA LEU A 29 8.65 -10.95 0.92
C LEU A 29 7.53 -11.25 -0.10
N PRO A 30 6.38 -11.86 0.27
CA PRO A 30 5.33 -12.12 -0.71
C PRO A 30 4.69 -10.85 -1.30
N LEU A 31 4.82 -9.68 -0.67
CA LEU A 31 4.35 -8.41 -1.23
C LEU A 31 5.20 -7.93 -2.41
N LEU A 32 6.50 -8.29 -2.44
CA LEU A 32 7.43 -7.87 -3.48
C LEU A 32 6.85 -8.18 -4.87
N GLY A 33 6.84 -7.19 -5.77
CA GLY A 33 6.24 -7.30 -7.09
C GLY A 33 5.45 -6.07 -7.50
N GLU A 34 4.79 -6.18 -8.64
CA GLU A 34 3.78 -5.22 -9.07
C GLU A 34 2.41 -5.86 -9.12
N TRP A 35 1.42 -5.09 -8.68
CA TRP A 35 0.04 -5.52 -8.52
C TRP A 35 -0.87 -4.54 -9.23
N HIS A 36 -1.90 -5.06 -9.88
CA HIS A 36 -2.87 -4.25 -10.60
C HIS A 36 -4.27 -4.85 -10.52
N GLY A 37 -5.26 -4.00 -10.33
CA GLY A 37 -6.65 -4.43 -10.29
C GLY A 37 -7.58 -3.29 -9.95
N GLU A 38 -8.67 -3.63 -9.28
CA GLU A 38 -9.74 -2.70 -8.97
C GLU A 38 -10.21 -2.86 -7.54
N GLY A 39 -10.90 -1.83 -7.06
CA GLY A 39 -11.49 -1.81 -5.75
C GLY A 39 -12.69 -0.90 -5.66
N GLN A 40 -13.22 -0.83 -4.44
CA GLN A 40 -14.33 0.04 -4.06
C GLN A 40 -13.91 0.91 -2.89
N ALA A 41 -14.25 2.19 -2.97
CA ALA A 41 -13.99 3.16 -1.92
C ALA A 41 -15.27 3.91 -1.55
N ALA A 42 -15.39 4.24 -0.26
CA ALA A 42 -16.48 5.05 0.25
C ALA A 42 -16.33 6.50 -0.24
N GLY A 43 -17.43 7.10 -0.66
CA GLY A 43 -17.50 8.51 -1.07
C GLY A 43 -18.67 9.24 -0.41
N ALA A 44 -18.64 10.58 -0.43
CA ALA A 44 -19.70 11.40 0.14
C ALA A 44 -21.07 11.18 -0.53
N GLU A 45 -21.06 10.86 -1.84
CA GLU A 45 -22.25 10.57 -2.64
C GLU A 45 -22.54 9.06 -2.77
N GLY A 46 -21.83 8.23 -2.01
CA GLY A 46 -21.88 6.77 -2.08
C GLY A 46 -20.57 6.14 -2.53
N ASP A 47 -20.58 4.81 -2.52
CA ASP A 47 -19.43 4.00 -2.91
C ASP A 47 -19.12 4.14 -4.39
N HIS A 48 -17.84 4.04 -4.74
CA HIS A 48 -17.38 4.18 -6.10
C HIS A 48 -16.25 3.22 -6.43
N ARG A 49 -16.13 2.88 -7.71
CA ARG A 49 -15.06 2.04 -8.23
C ARG A 49 -13.78 2.84 -8.49
N PHE A 50 -12.66 2.18 -8.30
CA PHE A 50 -11.34 2.68 -8.70
C PHE A 50 -10.49 1.56 -9.27
N GLY A 51 -9.57 1.92 -10.16
CA GLY A 51 -8.47 1.06 -10.56
C GLY A 51 -7.22 1.43 -9.77
N GLN A 52 -6.32 0.49 -9.61
CA GLN A 52 -5.12 0.67 -8.81
C GLN A 52 -3.95 -0.10 -9.37
N TRP A 53 -2.78 0.51 -9.22
CA TRP A 53 -1.48 -0.12 -9.35
C TRP A 53 -0.69 0.06 -8.04
N MET A 54 -0.08 -1.01 -7.56
CA MET A 54 0.82 -1.01 -6.41
C MET A 54 2.15 -1.64 -6.78
N ARG A 55 3.24 -1.08 -6.26
CA ARG A 55 4.59 -1.57 -6.46
C ARG A 55 5.29 -1.73 -5.12
N PHE A 56 5.91 -2.88 -4.95
CA PHE A 56 6.80 -3.20 -3.84
C PHE A 56 8.16 -3.60 -4.41
N SER A 57 9.19 -2.83 -4.10
CA SER A 57 10.56 -3.05 -4.58
C SER A 57 11.57 -3.09 -3.44
N HIS A 58 12.76 -3.60 -3.70
CA HIS A 58 13.87 -3.57 -2.76
C HIS A 58 15.18 -3.21 -3.48
N ASP A 59 16.14 -2.73 -2.69
CA ASP A 59 17.52 -2.47 -3.10
C ASP A 59 18.53 -3.36 -2.37
N GLY A 60 18.04 -4.42 -1.73
CA GLY A 60 18.82 -5.41 -0.98
C GLY A 60 18.91 -5.13 0.52
N ARG A 61 18.45 -3.97 0.98
CA ARG A 61 18.34 -3.66 2.42
C ARG A 61 17.03 -4.17 3.01
N ALA A 62 16.92 -4.14 4.34
CA ALA A 62 15.79 -4.63 5.12
C ALA A 62 14.55 -3.71 5.08
N PHE A 63 14.10 -3.34 3.88
CA PHE A 63 12.81 -2.69 3.66
C PHE A 63 12.27 -2.99 2.26
N LEU A 64 10.96 -2.84 2.07
CA LEU A 64 10.37 -2.71 0.74
C LEU A 64 9.98 -1.26 0.50
N ALA A 65 10.46 -0.67 -0.59
CA ALA A 65 9.90 0.58 -1.10
C ALA A 65 8.50 0.30 -1.66
N TYR A 66 7.56 1.18 -1.33
CA TYR A 66 6.16 1.03 -1.61
C TYR A 66 5.63 2.24 -2.38
N GLU A 67 4.89 1.98 -3.45
CA GLU A 67 4.11 2.99 -4.16
C GLU A 67 2.72 2.45 -4.49
N SER A 68 1.70 3.30 -4.33
CA SER A 68 0.33 3.04 -4.75
C SER A 68 -0.21 4.22 -5.53
N ARG A 69 -0.85 3.94 -6.66
CA ARG A 69 -1.52 4.92 -7.52
C ARG A 69 -2.91 4.40 -7.85
N THR A 70 -3.91 5.24 -7.64
CA THR A 70 -5.30 4.92 -7.97
C THR A 70 -5.87 5.90 -8.99
N TRP A 71 -6.94 5.47 -9.66
CA TRP A 71 -7.72 6.31 -10.56
C TRP A 71 -9.20 5.96 -10.44
N ARG A 72 -10.06 6.97 -10.59
CA ARG A 72 -11.51 6.80 -10.55
C ARG A 72 -11.99 6.06 -11.79
N LEU A 73 -12.92 5.12 -11.57
CA LEU A 73 -13.63 4.43 -12.63
C LEU A 73 -15.10 4.82 -12.62
N THR A 74 -15.71 4.87 -13.79
CA THR A 74 -17.17 4.83 -13.94
C THR A 74 -17.69 3.41 -13.73
N ASP A 75 -19.00 3.25 -13.60
CA ASP A 75 -19.63 1.93 -13.44
C ASP A 75 -19.39 1.00 -14.64
N ASP A 76 -19.19 1.56 -15.85
CA ASP A 76 -18.81 0.82 -17.06
C ASP A 76 -17.29 0.64 -17.22
N GLY A 77 -16.48 0.99 -16.21
CA GLY A 77 -15.04 0.70 -16.15
C GLY A 77 -14.15 1.70 -16.91
N LYS A 78 -14.67 2.88 -17.30
CA LYS A 78 -13.86 3.91 -17.95
C LYS A 78 -13.10 4.73 -16.92
N VAL A 79 -11.86 5.06 -17.25
CA VAL A 79 -11.00 5.94 -16.43
C VAL A 79 -11.53 7.37 -16.48
N VAL A 80 -11.85 7.93 -15.32
CA VAL A 80 -12.28 9.33 -15.16
C VAL A 80 -11.07 10.23 -14.93
N GLY A 81 -10.13 9.80 -14.10
CA GLY A 81 -8.96 10.59 -13.74
C GLY A 81 -8.19 10.02 -12.55
N PRO A 82 -7.02 10.60 -12.22
CA PRO A 82 -6.22 10.19 -11.08
C PRO A 82 -6.98 10.37 -9.76
N ALA A 83 -6.65 9.55 -8.78
CA ALA A 83 -7.20 9.60 -7.43
C ALA A 83 -6.06 9.51 -6.40
N VAL A 84 -6.30 8.88 -5.25
CA VAL A 84 -5.34 8.70 -4.16
C VAL A 84 -4.00 8.17 -4.67
N ARG A 85 -2.92 8.77 -4.18
CA ARG A 85 -1.55 8.30 -4.38
C ARG A 85 -0.86 8.25 -3.03
N GLU A 86 -0.02 7.26 -2.82
CA GLU A 86 0.81 7.22 -1.63
C GLU A 86 2.12 6.48 -1.90
N SER A 87 3.13 6.77 -1.09
CA SER A 87 4.44 6.13 -1.19
C SER A 87 5.14 6.07 0.15
N GLY A 88 6.02 5.09 0.33
CA GLY A 88 6.82 4.97 1.54
C GLY A 88 7.55 3.64 1.65
N PHE A 89 7.61 3.07 2.86
CA PHE A 89 8.44 1.91 3.16
C PHE A 89 7.76 0.92 4.11
N TRP A 90 7.79 -0.36 3.75
CA TRP A 90 7.52 -1.47 4.68
C TRP A 90 8.81 -1.92 5.34
N ARG A 91 8.81 -2.09 6.65
CA ARG A 91 9.99 -2.47 7.44
C ARG A 91 9.63 -3.60 8.42
N PRO A 92 10.18 -4.79 8.24
CA PRO A 92 10.12 -5.84 9.25
C PRO A 92 10.91 -5.44 10.52
N ARG A 93 10.44 -5.88 11.69
CA ARG A 93 11.08 -5.58 12.99
C ARG A 93 11.51 -6.82 13.77
N GLY A 94 11.46 -7.98 13.14
CA GLY A 94 11.80 -9.29 13.72
C GLY A 94 10.56 -10.05 14.18
N GLN A 95 10.70 -11.38 14.29
CA GLN A 95 9.58 -12.31 14.49
C GLN A 95 8.53 -12.12 13.38
N ASP A 96 7.43 -11.45 13.69
CA ASP A 96 6.32 -11.18 12.75
C ASP A 96 5.94 -9.68 12.73
N ASP A 97 6.66 -8.82 13.45
CA ASP A 97 6.32 -7.40 13.56
C ASP A 97 6.69 -6.63 12.29
N VAL A 98 5.81 -5.73 11.87
CA VAL A 98 5.98 -4.91 10.66
C VAL A 98 5.58 -3.46 10.90
N GLU A 99 6.32 -2.55 10.30
CA GLU A 99 6.01 -1.12 10.21
C GLU A 99 5.72 -0.75 8.76
N LEU A 100 4.77 0.17 8.54
CA LEU A 100 4.57 0.84 7.27
C LEU A 100 4.62 2.35 7.48
N LEU A 101 5.61 3.00 6.88
CA LEU A 101 5.76 4.45 6.85
C LEU A 101 5.24 4.93 5.51
N VAL A 102 4.27 5.83 5.48
CA VAL A 102 3.65 6.28 4.22
C VAL A 102 3.32 7.76 4.23
N ALA A 103 3.49 8.41 3.08
CA ALA A 103 3.08 9.77 2.82
C ALA A 103 2.14 9.85 1.62
N SER A 104 1.17 10.75 1.69
CA SER A 104 0.16 11.01 0.65
C SER A 104 0.12 12.50 0.29
N PRO A 105 -0.12 12.87 -0.98
CA PRO A 105 -0.31 14.26 -1.40
C PRO A 105 -1.60 14.88 -0.85
N GLU A 106 -2.47 14.10 -0.19
CA GLU A 106 -3.61 14.62 0.57
C GLU A 106 -3.19 15.32 1.89
N GLY A 107 -1.89 15.40 2.17
CA GLY A 107 -1.37 16.05 3.37
C GLY A 107 -1.33 15.13 4.58
N LEU A 108 -1.25 13.82 4.36
CA LEU A 108 -1.15 12.80 5.41
C LEU A 108 0.25 12.17 5.43
N VAL A 109 0.80 12.02 6.63
CA VAL A 109 1.95 11.17 6.92
C VAL A 109 1.52 10.19 8.01
N GLU A 110 1.63 8.90 7.74
CA GLU A 110 1.12 7.84 8.60
C GLU A 110 2.25 6.85 8.90
N LEU A 111 2.42 6.53 10.19
CA LEU A 111 3.20 5.40 10.69
C LEU A 111 2.22 4.34 11.18
N TYR A 112 2.25 3.20 10.51
CA TYR A 112 1.51 2.02 10.89
C TYR A 112 2.45 1.04 11.60
N VAL A 113 1.95 0.42 12.67
CA VAL A 113 2.60 -0.70 13.37
C VAL A 113 1.63 -1.87 13.36
N GLY A 114 2.15 -3.07 13.14
CA GLY A 114 1.33 -4.26 12.97
C GLY A 114 2.14 -5.55 12.99
N SER A 115 1.51 -6.62 12.54
CA SER A 115 2.14 -7.94 12.46
C SER A 115 1.68 -8.73 11.24
N ALA A 116 2.55 -9.63 10.75
CA ALA A 116 2.15 -10.72 9.89
C ALA A 116 1.27 -11.70 10.69
N ARG A 117 0.04 -11.93 10.23
CA ARG A 117 -0.90 -12.88 10.84
C ARG A 117 -0.69 -14.31 10.31
N THR A 118 -0.18 -14.40 9.08
CA THR A 118 0.24 -15.62 8.41
C THR A 118 1.43 -15.29 7.52
N THR A 119 1.99 -16.27 6.82
CA THR A 119 3.04 -16.04 5.81
C THR A 119 2.61 -15.07 4.70
N THR A 120 1.31 -14.84 4.50
CA THR A 120 0.79 -14.06 3.37
C THR A 120 -0.31 -13.09 3.78
N SER A 121 -0.39 -12.68 5.04
CA SER A 121 -1.38 -11.70 5.50
C SER A 121 -0.86 -10.84 6.64
N TRP A 122 -1.25 -9.56 6.65
CA TRP A 122 -0.78 -8.55 7.59
C TRP A 122 -1.93 -7.70 8.10
N GLU A 123 -1.85 -7.30 9.36
CA GLU A 123 -2.75 -6.34 9.98
C GLU A 123 -1.94 -5.25 10.64
N LEU A 124 -2.24 -4.00 10.29
CA LEU A 124 -1.54 -2.83 10.80
C LEU A 124 -2.53 -1.76 11.22
N ALA A 125 -2.19 -1.02 12.28
CA ALA A 125 -2.94 0.14 12.74
C ALA A 125 -2.01 1.35 12.83
N THR A 126 -2.56 2.55 12.64
CA THR A 126 -1.81 3.80 12.81
C THR A 126 -1.36 3.94 14.27
N ASP A 127 -0.05 4.08 14.48
CA ASP A 127 0.55 4.47 15.75
C ASP A 127 0.73 6.00 15.81
N VAL A 128 1.21 6.59 14.71
CA VAL A 128 1.33 8.04 14.55
C VAL A 128 0.70 8.46 13.22
N LEU A 129 -0.09 9.52 13.26
CA LEU A 129 -0.62 10.17 12.06
C LEU A 129 -0.45 11.67 12.19
N ALA A 130 0.16 12.29 11.18
CA ALA A 130 0.33 13.73 11.06
C ALA A 130 -0.41 14.25 9.84
N ARG A 131 -1.00 15.44 9.98
CA ARG A 131 -1.89 16.07 9.00
C ARG A 131 -1.46 17.50 8.72
N THR A 132 -1.53 17.93 7.46
CA THR A 132 -1.54 19.35 7.14
C THR A 132 -2.93 19.95 7.44
N PRO A 133 -3.08 21.30 7.52
CA PRO A 133 -4.34 21.92 7.90
C PRO A 133 -5.56 21.54 7.05
N ASP A 134 -5.36 21.32 5.75
CA ASP A 134 -6.43 21.01 4.79
C ASP A 134 -6.58 19.51 4.49
N ALA A 135 -5.86 18.65 5.23
CA ALA A 135 -5.91 17.21 5.02
C ALA A 135 -7.25 16.62 5.51
N PRO A 136 -7.66 15.45 4.98
CA PRO A 136 -8.87 14.74 5.43
C PRO A 136 -8.92 14.55 6.95
N ASP A 137 -10.13 14.51 7.52
CA ASP A 137 -10.33 14.19 8.94
C ASP A 137 -10.16 12.69 9.21
N VAL A 138 -8.91 12.30 9.43
CA VAL A 138 -8.51 10.94 9.76
C VAL A 138 -7.57 11.01 10.96
N THR A 139 -7.93 10.36 12.06
CA THR A 139 -7.10 10.29 13.27
C THR A 139 -6.61 8.87 13.54
N ARG A 140 -7.29 7.86 12.99
CA ARG A 140 -6.92 6.45 13.11
C ARG A 140 -7.25 5.71 11.82
N ALA A 141 -6.40 4.77 11.45
CA ALA A 141 -6.67 3.83 10.38
C ALA A 141 -6.18 2.42 10.71
N VAL A 142 -6.84 1.42 10.13
CA VAL A 142 -6.45 0.01 10.18
C VAL A 142 -6.39 -0.49 8.75
N ARG A 143 -5.31 -1.21 8.42
CA ARG A 143 -5.09 -1.82 7.11
C ARG A 143 -4.92 -3.33 7.28
N LEU A 144 -5.73 -4.07 6.54
CA LEU A 144 -5.65 -5.53 6.43
C LEU A 144 -5.18 -5.86 5.02
N TYR A 145 -4.13 -6.66 4.90
CA TYR A 145 -3.62 -7.16 3.62
C TYR A 145 -3.60 -8.69 3.65
N GLY A 146 -3.86 -9.34 2.51
CA GLY A 146 -3.76 -10.77 2.37
C GLY A 146 -3.60 -11.20 0.92
N ILE A 147 -2.74 -12.17 0.65
CA ILE A 147 -2.63 -12.78 -0.69
C ILE A 147 -3.50 -14.04 -0.70
N VAL A 148 -4.54 -14.02 -1.53
CA VAL A 148 -5.53 -15.09 -1.66
C VAL A 148 -5.59 -15.51 -3.12
N GLU A 149 -5.35 -16.80 -3.38
CA GLU A 149 -5.32 -17.37 -4.74
C GLU A 149 -4.38 -16.59 -5.69
N GLY A 150 -3.27 -16.08 -5.16
CA GLY A 150 -2.27 -15.34 -5.91
C GLY A 150 -2.56 -13.84 -6.10
N ALA A 151 -3.73 -13.35 -5.68
CA ALA A 151 -4.08 -11.93 -5.74
C ALA A 151 -3.89 -11.25 -4.38
N LEU A 152 -3.34 -10.03 -4.39
CA LEU A 152 -3.27 -9.18 -3.22
C LEU A 152 -4.64 -8.54 -2.97
N MET A 153 -5.22 -8.84 -1.83
CA MET A 153 -6.45 -8.25 -1.34
C MET A 153 -6.15 -7.37 -0.14
N TYR A 154 -6.89 -6.27 0.01
CA TYR A 154 -6.81 -5.46 1.21
C TYR A 154 -8.13 -4.78 1.56
N ALA A 155 -8.23 -4.38 2.82
CA ALA A 155 -9.26 -3.46 3.32
C ALA A 155 -8.61 -2.39 4.20
N ILE A 156 -9.13 -1.16 4.11
CA ILE A 156 -8.71 -0.01 4.89
C ILE A 156 -9.92 0.57 5.60
N ASP A 157 -9.85 0.60 6.92
CA ASP A 157 -10.81 1.27 7.77
C ASP A 157 -10.20 2.57 8.30
N ARG A 158 -10.99 3.63 8.38
CA ARG A 158 -10.57 4.93 8.92
C ARG A 158 -11.59 5.49 9.89
N ALA A 159 -11.14 6.37 10.78
CA ALA A 159 -11.97 7.14 11.70
C ALA A 159 -11.46 8.57 11.80
N GLY A 160 -12.37 9.56 11.82
CA GLY A 160 -12.10 10.94 12.24
C GLY A 160 -11.93 11.07 13.74
N ALA A 161 -11.85 12.30 14.25
CA ALA A 161 -11.82 12.53 15.70
C ALA A 161 -13.17 12.10 16.32
N ASP A 162 -13.13 11.34 17.42
CA ASP A 162 -14.31 10.83 18.13
C ASP A 162 -15.25 9.90 17.32
N GLU A 163 -14.80 9.40 16.17
CA GLU A 163 -15.55 8.46 15.33
C GLU A 163 -15.10 7.00 15.54
N GLN A 164 -15.99 6.07 15.21
CA GLN A 164 -15.64 4.65 15.10
C GLN A 164 -14.94 4.35 13.77
N LEU A 165 -14.10 3.33 13.76
CA LEU A 165 -13.53 2.80 12.51
C LEU A 165 -14.66 2.36 11.58
N ARG A 166 -14.60 2.78 10.32
CA ARG A 166 -15.51 2.36 9.27
C ARG A 166 -14.74 1.97 8.02
N PRO A 167 -15.26 1.03 7.21
CA PRO A 167 -14.68 0.70 5.92
C PRO A 167 -14.61 1.91 5.00
N THR A 168 -13.44 2.12 4.39
CA THR A 168 -13.22 3.23 3.45
C THR A 168 -12.70 2.78 2.10
N MET A 169 -11.97 1.67 2.03
CA MET A 169 -11.38 1.20 0.78
C MET A 169 -11.14 -0.30 0.84
N SER A 170 -11.41 -1.01 -0.23
CA SER A 170 -10.98 -2.40 -0.41
C SER A 170 -10.65 -2.66 -1.87
N ALA A 171 -9.71 -3.56 -2.14
CA ALA A 171 -9.36 -3.93 -3.50
C ALA A 171 -8.93 -5.39 -3.62
N ARG A 172 -8.97 -5.90 -4.85
CA ARG A 172 -8.32 -7.13 -5.28
C ARG A 172 -7.42 -6.82 -6.47
N LEU A 173 -6.13 -7.13 -6.32
CA LEU A 173 -5.09 -6.81 -7.28
C LEU A 173 -4.39 -8.10 -7.72
N GLU A 174 -4.37 -8.32 -9.02
CA GLU A 174 -3.65 -9.44 -9.63
C GLU A 174 -2.16 -9.07 -9.75
N ARG A 175 -1.29 -10.07 -9.59
CA ARG A 175 0.16 -9.88 -9.76
C ARG A 175 0.49 -9.70 -11.24
N LEU A 176 1.25 -8.66 -11.57
CA LEU A 176 1.78 -8.42 -12.90
C LEU A 176 3.16 -9.05 -13.11
N ARG A 177 4.04 -8.92 -12.10
CA ARG A 177 5.39 -9.46 -12.08
C ARG A 177 5.87 -9.67 -10.65
#